data_AF-A0AAI8QHF3-F1
#
_entry.id   AF-A0AAI8QHF3-F1
#
_cell.length_a   1.000
_cell.length_b   1.000
_cell.length_c   1.000
_cell.angle_alpha   90.00
_cell.angle_beta   90.00
_cell.angle_gamma   90.00
#
_symmetry.space_group_name_H-M   'P 1'
#
loop_
_entity.id
_entity.type
_entity.pdbx_description
1 polymer ?
#
loop_
_entity_poly.entity_id
_entity_poly.type
_entity_poly.pdbx_seq_one_letter_code
_entity_poly.pdbx_strand_id
1 'polypeptide(L)'
;MRYKVLESIDKFIFDSIYKIGMDKKIAAVLGDEALDLKLLLSNSNITKIDILEYFEHYILAEAESNFEIDEVFMGQYDVYPFDVLDKTLFENDPKPSYASEYIGVIGECFLGNLIDFTCKDEEKSLFHSFNSSFEAWKYFKEIFFYQYQNYLYSNDKKENSKILWNNPKDWNSWDINVIRTEKGTKYFNEILAPRFYNKYKDLSVEIDSKGNIIKWIGKINR
;
A
#
# COMPACT_ATOMS: atom_id res chain seq x y z
N MET A 1 6.24 -20.14 -17.47
CA MET A 1 5.29 -20.63 -16.45
C MET A 1 4.16 -19.62 -16.35
N ARG A 2 2.94 -20.10 -16.07
CA ARG A 2 1.75 -19.25 -15.98
C ARG A 2 1.42 -18.98 -14.51
N TYR A 3 1.25 -17.71 -14.17
CA TYR A 3 0.89 -17.23 -12.84
C TYR A 3 -0.44 -16.50 -12.90
N LYS A 4 -1.35 -16.83 -11.99
CA LYS A 4 -2.61 -16.07 -11.86
C LYS A 4 -2.33 -14.74 -11.18
N VAL A 5 -3.08 -13.71 -11.57
CA VAL A 5 -3.08 -12.45 -10.81
C VAL A 5 -3.69 -12.69 -9.44
N LEU A 6 -4.86 -13.32 -9.36
CA LEU A 6 -5.48 -13.73 -8.11
C LEU A 6 -5.84 -15.22 -8.15
N GLU A 7 -5.41 -15.95 -7.12
CA GLU A 7 -5.72 -17.38 -6.98
C GLU A 7 -7.07 -17.62 -6.31
N SER A 8 -7.40 -16.79 -5.33
CA SER A 8 -8.66 -16.76 -4.60
C SER A 8 -8.91 -15.36 -4.02
N ILE A 9 -10.09 -15.16 -3.44
CA ILE A 9 -10.54 -13.86 -2.90
C ILE A 9 -9.75 -13.39 -1.67
N ASP A 10 -9.13 -14.32 -0.95
CA ASP A 10 -8.37 -14.12 0.29
C ASP A 10 -6.86 -14.03 0.06
N LYS A 11 -6.41 -13.85 -1.18
CA LYS A 11 -4.99 -13.80 -1.54
C LYS A 11 -4.60 -12.45 -2.10
N PHE A 12 -3.37 -12.06 -1.83
CA PHE A 12 -2.72 -10.96 -2.53
C PHE A 12 -2.51 -11.31 -4.00
N ILE A 13 -2.33 -10.27 -4.82
CA ILE A 13 -1.98 -10.49 -6.20
C ILE A 13 -0.62 -11.20 -6.28
N PHE A 14 -0.49 -12.11 -7.25
CA PHE A 14 0.73 -12.86 -7.51
C PHE A 14 1.30 -13.66 -6.32
N ASP A 15 0.47 -14.03 -5.34
CA ASP A 15 0.89 -14.80 -4.16
C ASP A 15 1.74 -16.06 -4.49
N SER A 16 1.45 -16.78 -5.58
CA SER A 16 2.26 -17.92 -6.00
C SER A 16 3.66 -17.57 -6.51
N ILE A 17 3.88 -16.36 -7.04
CA ILE A 17 5.20 -15.90 -7.48
C ILE A 17 6.15 -15.83 -6.28
N TYR A 18 5.69 -15.29 -5.16
CA TYR A 18 6.47 -15.19 -3.92
C TYR A 18 6.72 -16.56 -3.27
N LYS A 19 5.70 -17.43 -3.23
CA LYS A 19 5.81 -18.75 -2.58
C LYS A 19 6.86 -19.67 -3.20
N ILE A 20 7.12 -19.53 -4.51
CA ILE A 20 8.08 -20.38 -5.22
C ILE A 20 9.44 -19.69 -5.46
N GLY A 21 9.64 -18.48 -4.94
CA GLY A 21 10.88 -17.73 -5.13
C GLY A 21 11.06 -17.17 -6.55
N MET A 22 9.99 -17.02 -7.33
CA MET A 22 10.07 -16.44 -8.68
C MET A 22 10.23 -14.92 -8.63
N ASP A 23 9.73 -14.29 -7.56
CA ASP A 23 9.91 -12.89 -7.20
C ASP A 23 11.36 -12.41 -7.37
N LYS A 24 12.34 -13.16 -6.86
CA LYS A 24 13.78 -12.80 -6.96
C LYS A 24 14.28 -12.69 -8.40
N LYS A 25 13.74 -13.52 -9.30
CA LYS A 25 14.13 -13.51 -10.71
C LYS A 25 13.46 -12.36 -11.46
N ILE A 26 12.20 -12.10 -11.15
CA ILE A 26 11.49 -10.94 -11.71
C ILE A 26 12.13 -9.65 -11.21
N ALA A 27 12.53 -9.59 -9.94
CA ALA A 27 13.24 -8.47 -9.34
C ALA A 27 14.58 -8.18 -10.05
N ALA A 28 15.30 -9.21 -10.51
CA ALA A 28 16.49 -9.01 -11.33
C ALA A 28 16.21 -8.35 -12.71
N VAL A 29 14.96 -8.38 -13.18
CA VAL A 29 14.52 -7.80 -14.44
C VAL A 29 13.84 -6.43 -14.25
N LEU A 30 13.01 -6.28 -13.22
CA LEU A 30 12.17 -5.10 -12.99
C LEU A 30 12.63 -4.23 -11.80
N GLY A 31 13.57 -4.70 -11.00
CA GLY A 31 13.87 -4.16 -9.67
C GLY A 31 12.98 -4.79 -8.59
N ASP A 32 13.45 -4.77 -7.36
CA ASP A 32 12.83 -5.38 -6.18
C ASP A 32 11.69 -4.53 -5.59
N GLU A 33 11.73 -3.21 -5.74
CA GLU A 33 10.72 -2.32 -5.16
C GLU A 33 9.38 -2.44 -5.91
N ALA A 34 8.27 -2.46 -5.17
CA ALA A 34 6.90 -2.57 -5.68
C ALA A 34 6.72 -3.57 -6.84
N LEU A 35 7.31 -4.76 -6.71
CA LEU A 35 7.36 -5.77 -7.77
C LEU A 35 5.98 -6.07 -8.37
N ASP A 36 4.96 -6.18 -7.52
CA ASP A 36 3.58 -6.46 -7.92
C ASP A 36 2.98 -5.35 -8.80
N LEU A 37 3.24 -4.09 -8.44
CA LEU A 37 2.85 -2.92 -9.22
C LEU A 37 3.58 -2.91 -10.56
N LYS A 38 4.91 -3.09 -10.56
CA LYS A 38 5.71 -3.15 -11.79
C LYS A 38 5.24 -4.28 -12.71
N LEU A 39 4.89 -5.42 -12.14
CA LEU A 39 4.34 -6.55 -12.89
C LEU A 39 2.99 -6.18 -13.49
N LEU A 40 2.02 -5.65 -12.71
CA LEU A 40 0.74 -5.16 -13.24
C LEU A 40 0.92 -4.18 -14.40
N LEU A 41 1.85 -3.22 -14.27
CA LEU A 41 2.08 -2.18 -15.27
C LEU A 41 2.67 -2.69 -16.58
N SER A 42 3.22 -3.91 -16.61
CA SER A 42 3.60 -4.56 -17.88
C SER A 42 2.38 -4.95 -18.74
N ASN A 43 1.18 -4.91 -18.18
CA ASN A 43 -0.06 -5.14 -18.92
C ASN A 43 -0.60 -3.83 -19.48
N SER A 44 -0.59 -3.70 -20.81
CA SER A 44 -1.08 -2.49 -21.50
C SER A 44 -2.57 -2.18 -21.29
N ASN A 45 -3.36 -3.10 -20.71
CA ASN A 45 -4.78 -2.89 -20.43
C ASN A 45 -5.04 -2.39 -18.99
N ILE A 46 -4.01 -2.29 -18.14
CA ILE A 46 -4.11 -1.72 -16.80
C ILE A 46 -4.18 -0.20 -16.91
N THR A 47 -5.11 0.39 -16.18
CA THR A 47 -5.40 1.83 -16.14
C THR A 47 -5.10 2.41 -14.77
N LYS A 48 -5.10 3.75 -14.65
CA LYS A 48 -4.97 4.43 -13.36
C LYS A 48 -6.00 3.94 -12.34
N ILE A 49 -7.26 3.75 -12.75
CA ILE A 49 -8.33 3.26 -11.86
C ILE A 49 -8.00 1.86 -11.32
N ASP A 50 -7.42 1.00 -12.15
CA ASP A 50 -6.99 -0.34 -11.74
C ASP A 50 -5.90 -0.28 -10.67
N ILE A 51 -4.97 0.68 -10.78
CA ILE A 51 -3.92 0.90 -9.79
C ILE A 51 -4.46 1.48 -8.48
N LEU A 52 -5.34 2.48 -8.53
CA LEU A 52 -5.95 3.06 -7.33
C LEU A 52 -6.78 2.03 -6.56
N GLU A 53 -7.53 1.19 -7.27
CA GLU A 53 -8.29 0.10 -6.65
C GLU A 53 -7.36 -0.97 -6.04
N TYR A 54 -6.22 -1.25 -6.68
CA TYR A 54 -5.20 -2.12 -6.11
C TYR A 54 -4.59 -1.54 -4.83
N PHE A 55 -4.28 -0.25 -4.79
CA PHE A 55 -3.84 0.42 -3.57
C PHE A 55 -4.88 0.31 -2.47
N GLU A 56 -6.16 0.59 -2.76
CA GLU A 56 -7.26 0.47 -1.81
C GLU A 56 -7.37 -0.96 -1.26
N HIS A 57 -7.29 -1.96 -2.15
CA HIS A 57 -7.33 -3.37 -1.77
C HIS A 57 -6.14 -3.75 -0.89
N TYR A 58 -4.93 -3.35 -1.27
CA TYR A 58 -3.71 -3.63 -0.51
C TYR A 58 -3.75 -3.01 0.89
N ILE A 59 -4.05 -1.70 0.98
CA ILE A 59 -4.15 -0.95 2.24
C ILE A 59 -5.11 -1.64 3.21
N LEU A 60 -6.31 -2.02 2.74
CA LEU A 60 -7.30 -2.65 3.59
C LEU A 60 -6.96 -4.12 3.91
N ALA A 61 -6.35 -4.87 3.00
CA ALA A 61 -5.91 -6.22 3.29
C ALA A 61 -4.84 -6.22 4.40
N GLU A 62 -3.85 -5.36 4.29
CA GLU A 62 -2.72 -5.29 5.21
C GLU A 62 -3.07 -4.69 6.58
N ALA A 63 -3.97 -3.70 6.62
CA ALA A 63 -4.43 -3.09 7.87
C ALA A 63 -5.17 -4.07 8.81
N GLU A 64 -5.56 -5.26 8.33
CA GLU A 64 -6.08 -6.33 9.19
C GLU A 64 -5.09 -6.77 10.27
N SER A 65 -3.80 -6.68 9.97
CA SER A 65 -2.75 -7.31 10.76
C SER A 65 -2.43 -6.51 12.05
N ASN A 66 -2.84 -5.24 12.16
CA ASN A 66 -2.47 -4.34 13.26
C ASN A 66 -0.95 -4.25 13.50
N PHE A 67 -0.20 -4.10 12.41
CA PHE A 67 1.26 -4.00 12.44
C PHE A 67 1.72 -2.54 12.29
N GLU A 68 3.01 -2.38 12.52
CA GLU A 68 3.74 -1.13 12.38
C GLU A 68 3.62 -0.61 10.94
N ILE A 69 3.35 0.69 10.78
CA ILE A 69 3.04 1.28 9.47
C ILE A 69 4.22 1.14 8.49
N ASP A 70 5.44 1.06 9.00
CA ASP A 70 6.63 0.83 8.20
C ASP A 70 6.74 -0.57 7.65
N GLU A 71 6.27 -1.60 8.34
CA GLU A 71 6.18 -2.95 7.76
C GLU A 71 5.02 -3.04 6.75
N VAL A 72 3.86 -2.50 7.13
CA VAL A 72 2.58 -2.71 6.44
C VAL A 72 2.44 -1.89 5.18
N PHE A 73 2.69 -0.58 5.25
CA PHE A 73 2.45 0.30 4.10
C PHE A 73 3.71 0.71 3.39
N MET A 74 4.85 0.75 4.09
CA MET A 74 6.08 1.35 3.58
C MET A 74 7.10 0.28 3.16
N GLY A 75 7.20 -0.85 3.88
CA GLY A 75 8.28 -1.83 3.79
C GLY A 75 8.18 -2.79 2.61
N GLN A 76 6.97 -3.06 2.11
CA GLN A 76 6.81 -3.90 0.91
C GLN A 76 6.93 -3.10 -0.40
N TYR A 77 6.71 -1.80 -0.36
CA TYR A 77 6.67 -1.00 -1.59
C TYR A 77 7.85 -0.06 -1.75
N ASP A 78 8.52 0.33 -0.66
CA ASP A 78 9.46 1.46 -0.68
C ASP A 78 8.93 2.50 -1.68
N VAL A 79 7.67 2.93 -1.50
CA VAL A 79 6.96 3.67 -2.56
C VAL A 79 7.66 5.01 -2.82
N TYR A 80 8.44 5.48 -1.84
CA TYR A 80 9.19 6.73 -1.87
C TYR A 80 10.30 6.78 -2.93
N PRO A 81 11.09 5.72 -3.20
CA PRO A 81 12.00 5.72 -4.34
C PRO A 81 11.36 5.70 -5.75
N PHE A 82 10.01 5.65 -5.89
CA PHE A 82 9.34 5.82 -7.20
C PHE A 82 9.24 7.30 -7.65
N ASP A 83 10.30 8.08 -7.46
CA ASP A 83 10.44 9.45 -7.98
C ASP A 83 10.52 9.52 -9.52
N VAL A 84 10.56 8.37 -10.22
CA VAL A 84 10.65 8.31 -11.69
C VAL A 84 9.46 7.57 -12.27
N LEU A 85 8.34 8.28 -12.43
CA LEU A 85 7.30 7.83 -13.33
C LEU A 85 7.68 8.09 -14.80
N ASP A 86 7.40 7.09 -15.64
CA ASP A 86 7.34 7.26 -17.09
C ASP A 86 6.30 8.36 -17.42
N LYS A 87 6.63 9.18 -18.43
CA LYS A 87 5.90 10.38 -18.85
C LYS A 87 4.46 10.13 -19.33
N THR A 88 4.01 8.88 -19.36
CA THR A 88 2.82 8.43 -20.07
C THR A 88 1.57 8.30 -19.18
N LEU A 89 1.66 8.49 -17.86
CA LEU A 89 0.59 8.16 -16.91
C LEU A 89 -0.05 9.33 -16.14
N PHE A 90 0.03 10.57 -16.65
CA PHE A 90 -0.50 11.73 -15.91
C PHE A 90 -1.68 12.43 -16.55
N GLU A 91 -2.75 12.57 -15.76
CA GLU A 91 -3.40 13.86 -15.60
C GLU A 91 -3.54 14.21 -14.09
N ASN A 92 -2.89 15.33 -13.73
CA ASN A 92 -3.03 16.19 -12.53
C ASN A 92 -2.24 15.95 -11.24
N ASP A 93 -0.93 15.89 -11.42
CA ASP A 93 0.07 16.73 -10.74
C ASP A 93 0.85 17.38 -11.90
N PRO A 94 1.57 18.50 -11.75
CA PRO A 94 2.59 18.82 -12.75
C PRO A 94 3.53 17.62 -13.05
N LYS A 95 3.71 16.66 -12.12
CA LYS A 95 4.22 15.27 -12.23
C LYS A 95 3.82 14.32 -11.06
N PRO A 96 2.62 13.69 -11.02
CA PRO A 96 2.18 12.74 -9.96
C PRO A 96 3.23 11.68 -9.66
N SER A 97 3.16 11.00 -8.52
CA SER A 97 3.88 9.74 -8.32
C SER A 97 2.93 8.66 -7.82
N TYR A 98 3.28 7.38 -8.00
CA TYR A 98 2.53 6.31 -7.36
C TYR A 98 2.53 6.46 -5.84
N ALA A 99 3.59 7.04 -5.26
CA ALA A 99 3.64 7.37 -3.85
C ALA A 99 2.58 8.42 -3.46
N SER A 100 2.43 9.50 -4.23
CA SER A 100 1.43 10.53 -3.93
C SER A 100 0.00 10.01 -4.05
N GLU A 101 -0.27 9.17 -5.06
CA GLU A 101 -1.57 8.53 -5.24
C GLU A 101 -1.84 7.52 -4.11
N TYR A 102 -0.84 6.72 -3.73
CA TYR A 102 -0.94 5.77 -2.64
C TYR A 102 -1.25 6.46 -1.30
N ILE A 103 -0.52 7.53 -0.95
CA ILE A 103 -0.80 8.36 0.23
C ILE A 103 -2.21 8.97 0.15
N GLY A 104 -2.65 9.36 -1.05
CA GLY A 104 -4.01 9.82 -1.31
C GLY A 104 -5.05 8.77 -0.92
N VAL A 105 -4.90 7.54 -1.40
CA VAL A 105 -5.81 6.42 -1.08
C VAL A 105 -5.79 6.08 0.40
N ILE A 106 -4.62 6.08 1.07
CA ILE A 106 -4.54 5.94 2.53
C ILE A 106 -5.41 6.99 3.22
N GLY A 107 -5.32 8.24 2.77
CA GLY A 107 -6.11 9.35 3.29
C GLY A 107 -7.60 9.17 3.10
N GLU A 108 -8.03 8.71 1.92
CA GLU A 108 -9.44 8.40 1.64
C GLU A 108 -9.95 7.28 2.54
N CYS A 109 -9.17 6.21 2.73
CA CYS A 109 -9.51 5.12 3.66
C CYS A 109 -9.64 5.63 5.10
N PHE A 110 -8.72 6.46 5.57
CA PHE A 110 -8.75 7.03 6.92
C PHE A 110 -9.94 7.97 7.13
N LEU A 111 -10.15 8.94 6.23
CA LEU A 111 -11.27 9.89 6.29
C LEU A 111 -12.62 9.17 6.16
N GLY A 112 -12.65 8.07 5.41
CA GLY A 112 -13.80 7.16 5.30
C GLY A 112 -14.04 6.31 6.54
N ASN A 113 -13.20 6.39 7.58
CA ASN A 113 -13.21 5.53 8.76
C ASN A 113 -13.12 4.04 8.40
N LEU A 114 -12.34 3.69 7.36
CA LEU A 114 -12.06 2.30 6.97
C LEU A 114 -10.78 1.79 7.65
N ILE A 115 -9.82 2.68 7.87
CA ILE A 115 -8.61 2.43 8.66
C ILE A 115 -8.47 3.52 9.72
N ASP A 116 -7.65 3.25 10.73
CA ASP A 116 -7.20 4.21 11.75
C ASP A 116 -5.74 3.94 12.10
N PHE A 117 -5.11 4.87 12.80
CA PHE A 117 -3.74 4.76 13.27
C PHE A 117 -3.69 4.83 14.78
N THR A 118 -2.80 4.05 15.39
CA THR A 118 -2.54 4.09 16.84
C THR A 118 -1.10 4.46 17.08
N CYS A 119 -0.86 5.15 18.19
CA CYS A 119 0.48 5.59 18.60
C CYS A 119 0.79 4.92 19.94
N LYS A 120 2.00 4.39 20.07
CA LYS A 120 2.38 3.44 21.12
C LYS A 120 1.98 3.83 22.55
N ASP A 121 2.19 5.08 22.96
CA ASP A 121 1.90 5.55 24.33
C ASP A 121 0.64 6.42 24.41
N GLU A 122 -0.17 6.46 23.35
CA GLU A 122 -1.41 7.23 23.29
C GLU A 122 -2.65 6.34 23.53
N GLU A 123 -3.59 6.81 24.36
CA GLU A 123 -4.85 6.09 24.59
C GLU A 123 -5.82 6.18 23.41
N LYS A 124 -5.79 7.29 22.68
CA LYS A 124 -6.69 7.57 21.57
C LYS A 124 -6.01 7.29 20.24
N SER A 125 -6.75 6.67 19.34
CA SER A 125 -6.34 6.59 17.93
C SER A 125 -6.30 7.97 17.29
N LEU A 126 -5.65 8.07 16.14
CA LEU A 126 -5.50 9.32 15.42
C LEU A 126 -6.87 9.94 15.09
N PHE A 127 -7.85 9.12 14.68
CA PHE A 127 -9.21 9.57 14.33
C PHE A 127 -9.90 10.34 15.46
N HIS A 128 -9.58 10.03 16.72
CA HIS A 128 -10.20 10.62 17.91
C HIS A 128 -9.32 11.64 18.66
N SER A 129 -8.14 11.94 18.13
CA SER A 129 -7.13 12.76 18.83
C SER A 129 -7.17 14.25 18.48
N PHE A 130 -7.96 14.65 17.47
CA PHE A 130 -8.11 16.03 17.00
C PHE A 130 -9.58 16.45 16.93
N ASN A 131 -9.87 17.72 16.62
CA ASN A 131 -11.26 18.21 16.56
C ASN A 131 -12.05 17.57 15.40
N SER A 132 -11.35 17.10 14.36
CA SER A 132 -11.95 16.35 13.26
C SER A 132 -10.94 15.36 12.65
N SER A 133 -11.44 14.31 12.01
CA SER A 133 -10.60 13.38 11.24
C SER A 133 -9.89 14.09 10.08
N PHE A 134 -10.47 15.15 9.52
CA PHE A 134 -9.81 15.95 8.49
C PHE A 134 -8.56 16.67 9.04
N GLU A 135 -8.67 17.29 10.21
CA GLU A 135 -7.53 17.92 10.88
C GLU A 135 -6.47 16.88 11.27
N ALA A 136 -6.89 15.74 11.80
CA ALA A 136 -6.00 14.63 12.15
C ALA A 136 -5.22 14.12 10.94
N TRP A 137 -5.89 13.88 9.82
CA TRP A 137 -5.26 13.43 8.59
C TRP A 137 -4.29 14.47 8.03
N LYS A 138 -4.71 15.74 7.99
CA LYS A 138 -3.85 16.81 7.48
C LYS A 138 -2.55 16.89 8.31
N TYR A 139 -2.68 16.91 9.63
CA TYR A 139 -1.54 16.91 10.56
C TYR A 139 -0.63 15.70 10.32
N PHE A 140 -1.19 14.50 10.33
CA PHE A 140 -0.42 13.27 10.24
C PHE A 140 0.26 13.11 8.87
N LYS A 141 -0.42 13.46 7.77
CA LYS A 141 0.15 13.41 6.42
C LYS A 141 1.33 14.37 6.25
N GLU A 142 1.19 15.61 6.71
CA GLU A 142 2.24 16.64 6.56
C GLU A 142 3.47 16.35 7.44
N ILE A 143 3.24 15.75 8.61
CA ILE A 143 4.31 15.51 9.58
C ILE A 143 4.93 14.14 9.38
N PHE A 144 4.15 13.07 9.22
CA PHE A 144 4.68 11.72 9.07
C PHE A 144 4.99 11.39 7.61
N PHE A 145 3.99 11.29 6.74
CA PHE A 145 4.18 10.78 5.37
C PHE A 145 5.14 11.67 4.53
N TYR A 146 4.95 12.99 4.51
CA TYR A 146 5.83 13.86 3.71
C TYR A 146 7.26 14.01 4.26
N GLN A 147 7.48 13.59 5.50
CA GLN A 147 8.79 13.61 6.14
C GLN A 147 9.20 12.21 6.60
N TYR A 148 8.66 11.16 5.97
CA TYR A 148 8.75 9.79 6.45
C TYR A 148 10.19 9.34 6.69
N GLN A 149 11.10 9.77 5.81
CA GLN A 149 12.54 9.49 5.92
C GLN A 149 13.16 9.96 7.25
N ASN A 150 12.60 11.00 7.89
CA ASN A 150 13.08 11.48 9.19
C ASN A 150 12.71 10.55 10.36
N TYR A 151 11.79 9.62 10.14
CA TYR A 151 11.31 8.66 11.15
C TYR A 151 11.89 7.26 10.95
N LEU A 152 12.69 7.07 9.89
CA LEU A 152 13.39 5.82 9.61
C LEU A 152 14.60 5.69 10.53
N TYR A 153 14.62 4.63 11.34
CA TYR A 153 15.80 4.12 12.05
C TYR A 153 16.67 5.15 12.79
N SER A 154 16.08 5.85 13.76
CA SER A 154 16.85 6.59 14.77
C SER A 154 17.13 5.72 16.00
N ASN A 155 18.38 5.26 16.14
CA ASN A 155 18.84 4.56 17.35
C ASN A 155 19.08 5.51 18.54
N ASP A 156 18.98 6.83 18.32
CA ASP A 156 19.21 7.86 19.33
C ASP A 156 17.94 8.13 20.18
N LYS A 157 17.10 7.09 20.38
CA LYS A 157 15.93 7.20 21.27
C LYS A 157 16.38 7.73 22.63
N LYS A 158 15.84 8.89 23.02
CA LYS A 158 15.99 9.38 24.38
C LYS A 158 15.27 8.38 25.28
N GLU A 159 16.03 7.61 26.06
CA GLU A 159 15.48 6.84 27.18
C GLU A 159 14.54 7.80 27.95
N ASN A 160 13.25 7.45 28.00
CA ASN A 160 12.16 8.14 28.72
C ASN A 160 11.22 9.12 27.97
N SER A 161 11.26 9.27 26.64
CA SER A 161 10.20 10.03 25.93
C SER A 161 8.95 9.18 25.69
N LYS A 162 7.76 9.73 26.01
CA LYS A 162 6.47 9.14 25.60
C LYS A 162 6.20 9.43 24.12
N ILE A 163 5.77 8.42 23.38
CA ILE A 163 5.37 8.52 21.97
C ILE A 163 3.88 8.89 21.90
N LEU A 164 3.61 10.17 21.65
CA LEU A 164 2.26 10.77 21.66
C LEU A 164 1.99 11.54 20.37
N TRP A 165 0.72 11.71 19.99
CA TRP A 165 0.37 12.40 18.74
C TRP A 165 0.84 13.87 18.68
N ASN A 166 0.93 14.52 19.83
CA ASN A 166 1.34 15.93 19.90
C ASN A 166 2.86 16.13 19.94
N ASN A 167 3.64 15.05 19.89
CA ASN A 167 5.09 15.09 20.06
C ASN A 167 5.83 14.32 18.94
N PRO A 168 5.67 14.75 17.67
CA PRO A 168 6.15 13.99 16.53
C PRO A 168 7.66 13.85 16.45
N LYS A 169 8.43 14.75 17.06
CA LYS A 169 9.90 14.68 17.08
C LYS A 169 10.47 13.44 17.76
N ASP A 170 9.67 12.75 18.57
CA ASP A 170 10.09 11.56 19.30
C ASP A 170 9.55 10.26 18.63
N TRP A 171 8.77 10.37 17.55
CA TRP A 171 8.26 9.22 16.79
C TRP A 171 9.38 8.48 16.05
N ASN A 172 9.16 7.18 15.86
CA ASN A 172 9.81 6.41 14.79
C ASN A 172 8.74 5.71 13.97
N SER A 173 9.14 5.22 12.82
CA SER A 173 8.26 4.54 11.87
C SER A 173 7.56 3.31 12.49
N TRP A 174 8.24 2.59 13.39
CA TRP A 174 7.70 1.43 14.11
C TRP A 174 6.89 1.76 15.38
N ASP A 175 6.78 3.03 15.77
CA ASP A 175 6.00 3.41 16.97
C ASP A 175 4.52 3.71 16.65
N ILE A 176 4.14 3.59 15.36
CA ILE A 176 2.80 3.88 14.84
C ILE A 176 2.28 2.64 14.13
N ASN A 177 1.13 2.14 14.56
CA ASN A 177 0.46 1.03 13.91
C ASN A 177 -0.71 1.52 13.08
N VAL A 178 -1.10 0.70 12.11
CA VAL A 178 -2.33 0.88 11.35
C VAL A 178 -3.29 -0.26 11.62
N ILE A 179 -4.58 0.07 11.76
CA ILE A 179 -5.66 -0.89 11.98
C ILE A 179 -6.78 -0.71 10.97
N ARG A 180 -7.36 -1.83 10.53
CA ARG A 180 -8.64 -1.85 9.81
C ARG A 180 -9.78 -1.76 10.81
N THR A 181 -10.69 -0.81 10.63
CA THR A 181 -11.84 -0.62 11.52
C THR A 181 -12.92 -1.69 11.27
N GLU A 182 -13.94 -1.76 12.11
CA GLU A 182 -15.12 -2.61 11.84
C GLU A 182 -15.80 -2.22 10.52
N LYS A 183 -15.92 -0.92 10.24
CA LYS A 183 -16.48 -0.40 8.99
C LYS A 183 -15.60 -0.79 7.80
N GLY A 184 -14.28 -0.66 7.93
CA GLY A 184 -13.32 -1.10 6.92
C GLY A 184 -13.38 -2.59 6.65
N THR A 185 -13.50 -3.40 7.70
CA THR A 185 -13.63 -4.87 7.59
C THR A 185 -14.89 -5.26 6.86
N LYS A 186 -16.03 -4.63 7.20
CA LYS A 186 -17.29 -4.85 6.50
C LYS A 186 -17.18 -4.47 5.02
N TYR A 187 -16.66 -3.28 4.72
CA TYR A 187 -16.46 -2.81 3.36
C TYR A 187 -15.55 -3.73 2.56
N PHE A 188 -14.42 -4.15 3.14
CA PHE A 188 -13.46 -5.03 2.50
C PHE A 188 -14.08 -6.37 2.12
N ASN A 189 -14.72 -7.04 3.09
CA ASN A 189 -15.27 -8.39 2.90
C ASN A 189 -16.50 -8.42 2.00
N GLU A 190 -17.40 -7.45 2.13
CA GLU A 190 -18.68 -7.46 1.43
C GLU A 190 -18.61 -6.79 0.05
N ILE A 191 -17.67 -5.88 -0.17
CA ILE A 191 -17.63 -5.03 -1.37
C ILE A 191 -16.28 -5.14 -2.09
N LEU A 192 -15.19 -4.71 -1.46
CA LEU A 192 -13.92 -4.51 -2.16
C LEU A 192 -13.29 -5.82 -2.63
N ALA A 193 -13.06 -6.79 -1.74
CA ALA A 193 -12.41 -8.05 -2.09
C ALA A 193 -13.23 -8.86 -3.12
N PRO A 194 -14.57 -8.99 -3.02
CA PRO A 194 -15.37 -9.62 -4.07
C PRO A 194 -15.30 -8.92 -5.43
N ARG A 195 -15.34 -7.58 -5.44
CA ARG A 195 -15.23 -6.78 -6.67
C ARG A 195 -13.87 -6.98 -7.32
N PHE A 196 -12.81 -6.83 -6.53
CA PHE A 196 -11.42 -6.98 -6.94
C PHE A 196 -11.13 -8.39 -7.49
N TYR A 197 -11.57 -9.43 -6.77
CA TYR A 197 -11.44 -10.81 -7.24
C TYR A 197 -12.15 -11.03 -8.57
N ASN A 198 -13.42 -10.62 -8.70
CA ASN A 198 -14.17 -10.82 -9.95
C ASN A 198 -13.54 -10.11 -11.14
N LYS A 199 -12.89 -8.97 -10.90
CA LYS A 199 -12.17 -8.19 -11.90
C LYS A 199 -10.94 -8.91 -12.45
N TYR A 200 -10.14 -9.55 -11.59
CA TYR A 200 -8.84 -10.12 -11.98
C TYR A 200 -8.75 -11.67 -11.99
N LYS A 201 -9.78 -12.40 -11.53
CA LYS A 201 -9.76 -13.89 -11.43
C LYS A 201 -9.43 -14.64 -12.72
N ASP A 202 -9.72 -14.03 -13.87
CA ASP A 202 -9.48 -14.62 -15.20
C ASP A 202 -8.16 -14.17 -15.82
N LEU A 203 -7.41 -13.29 -15.14
CA LEU A 203 -6.17 -12.71 -15.62
C LEU A 203 -4.97 -13.53 -15.14
N SER A 204 -4.00 -13.72 -16.03
CA SER A 204 -2.75 -14.42 -15.74
C SER A 204 -1.60 -13.81 -16.54
N VAL A 205 -0.38 -14.02 -16.08
CA VAL A 205 0.85 -13.64 -16.78
C VAL A 205 1.72 -14.87 -17.01
N GLU A 206 2.31 -14.96 -18.20
CA GLU A 206 3.32 -15.96 -18.53
C GLU A 206 4.72 -15.36 -18.33
N ILE A 207 5.53 -16.01 -17.50
CA ILE A 207 6.89 -15.57 -17.14
C ILE A 207 7.87 -16.71 -17.39
N ASP A 208 9.02 -16.43 -18.01
CA ASP A 208 10.04 -17.46 -18.27
C ASP A 208 10.84 -17.86 -17.03
N SER A 209 11.79 -18.79 -17.18
CA SER A 209 12.62 -19.26 -16.07
C SER A 209 13.66 -18.25 -15.57
N LYS A 210 13.81 -17.11 -16.25
CA LYS A 210 14.71 -15.99 -15.93
C LYS A 210 13.98 -14.80 -15.34
N GLY A 211 12.64 -14.82 -15.25
CA GLY A 211 11.83 -13.72 -14.74
C GLY A 211 11.33 -12.75 -15.82
N ASN A 212 11.54 -13.04 -17.11
CA ASN A 212 11.04 -12.18 -18.18
C ASN A 212 9.55 -12.42 -18.41
N ILE A 213 8.81 -11.32 -18.56
CA ILE A 213 7.39 -11.35 -18.90
C ILE A 213 7.24 -11.67 -20.38
N ILE A 214 6.54 -12.76 -20.69
CA ILE A 214 6.34 -13.25 -22.06
C ILE A 214 5.05 -12.69 -22.64
N LYS A 215 3.93 -12.80 -21.91
CA LYS A 215 2.62 -12.27 -22.31
C LYS A 215 1.60 -12.31 -21.19
N TRP A 216 0.56 -11.49 -21.34
CA TRP A 216 -0.66 -11.55 -20.55
C TRP A 216 -1.71 -12.45 -21.21
N ILE A 217 -2.46 -13.18 -20.38
CA ILE A 217 -3.47 -14.15 -20.80
C ILE A 217 -4.75 -13.89 -20.03
N GLY A 218 -5.88 -13.83 -20.74
CA GLY A 218 -7.20 -13.58 -20.15
C GLY A 218 -7.63 -12.13 -20.30
N LYS A 219 -8.56 -11.70 -19.45
CA LYS A 219 -9.17 -10.38 -19.50
C LYS A 219 -9.34 -9.78 -18.11
N ILE A 220 -9.35 -8.45 -18.05
CA ILE A 220 -9.81 -7.68 -16.90
C ILE A 220 -11.33 -7.54 -17.05
N ASN A 221 -12.11 -8.03 -16.09
CA ASN A 221 -13.57 -7.92 -16.12
C ASN A 221 -13.99 -6.55 -15.59
N ARG A 222 -14.36 -5.64 -16.50
CA ARG A 222 -14.84 -4.29 -16.18
C ARG A 222 -16.36 -4.23 -16.11
#